data_AF-A0A7V6LE18-F1
#
_entry.id   AF-A0A7V6LE18-F1
#
_cell.length_a   1.000
_cell.length_b   1.000
_cell.length_c   1.000
_cell.angle_alpha   90.00
_cell.angle_beta   90.00
_cell.angle_gamma   90.00
#
_symmetry.space_group_name_H-M   'P 1'
#
loop_
_entity.id
_entity.type
_entity.pdbx_description
1 polymer ?
#
loop_
_entity_poly.entity_id
_entity_poly.type
_entity_poly.pdbx_seq_one_letter_code
_entity_poly.pdbx_strand_id
1 'polypeptide(L)'
;MSPARRSTDIDQAADRIRQGKLVSFPTETVYGLGASAFDAQAVAQVFAYKGRPADNPLIVHLPDVGWLDRVAIDIPPEAVRLFSHFSPGPLTLVLKKNPAVPALISAGLPTVAVRIPDHEMARALIRSSGLPLVAPSANVSGRPSPTTADHVLHDFAERDLLVLDGGPCAVGVESTVLDMTVNPPVILRPGVITAEHIRDACGIMVGRDSRESDKPKSPGQKYRHYAPRATVIPVDDGRFLAAFKNLKVQDPERIGVFADEQSILPLRETGVSAYAYAPEADPVAAAKALYAALRQFDEEGAQFILAARFSAASEALAYNDRLNRAAEQVKRVLFVCTGNTCRSPMAEVLFNELAPPGWQASSAGLAAREGDPAARNAIAVMQARGLDLTAHGATPVTAELVQNQTLIVPVSRRHGALLAARFPSASAAMLALSDFIADDRDIGDPFGGGMAVYEKTAAILETAVRRLIEQIRNDADKT
;
A
#
# COMPACT_ATOMS: atom_id res chain seq x y z
N MET A 1 26.07 7.11 9.43
CA MET A 1 24.91 6.99 10.35
C MET A 1 25.04 5.67 11.07
N SER A 2 24.56 5.53 12.31
CA SER A 2 24.49 4.21 12.95
C SER A 2 23.49 3.34 12.18
N PRO A 3 23.76 2.05 11.92
CA PRO A 3 22.77 1.15 11.35
C PRO A 3 21.63 0.89 12.35
N ALA A 4 20.56 0.28 11.84
CA ALA A 4 19.45 -0.14 12.68
C ALA A 4 19.92 -1.19 13.67
N ARG A 5 19.45 -1.08 14.92
CA ARG A 5 19.92 -1.97 15.99
C ARG A 5 18.79 -2.32 16.94
N ARG A 6 18.86 -3.54 17.46
CA ARG A 6 17.93 -4.09 18.43
C ARG A 6 18.26 -3.60 19.85
N SER A 7 17.24 -3.38 20.66
CA SER A 7 17.36 -3.08 22.10
C SER A 7 16.10 -3.53 22.84
N THR A 8 16.19 -3.65 24.16
CA THR A 8 15.03 -3.81 25.05
C THR A 8 14.92 -2.64 26.04
N ASP A 9 15.81 -1.65 25.92
CA ASP A 9 15.94 -0.51 26.84
C ASP A 9 14.93 0.59 26.47
N ILE A 10 13.88 0.67 27.30
CA ILE A 10 12.77 1.61 27.12
C ILE A 10 13.20 3.05 27.40
N ASP A 11 14.10 3.28 28.34
CA ASP A 11 14.52 4.64 28.71
C ASP A 11 15.44 5.23 27.65
N GLN A 12 16.35 4.42 27.09
CA GLN A 12 17.12 4.80 25.91
C GLN A 12 16.20 5.15 24.73
N ALA A 13 15.16 4.35 24.51
CA ALA A 13 14.19 4.61 23.45
C ALA A 13 13.37 5.89 23.71
N ALA A 14 12.94 6.13 24.94
CA ALA A 14 12.23 7.33 25.35
C ALA A 14 13.07 8.59 25.16
N ASP A 15 14.37 8.54 25.49
CA ASP A 15 15.31 9.63 25.24
C ASP A 15 15.48 9.93 23.75
N ARG A 16 15.54 8.90 22.90
CA ARG A 16 15.59 9.10 21.44
C ARG A 16 14.33 9.80 20.93
N ILE A 17 13.15 9.38 21.40
CA ILE A 17 11.89 10.03 21.04
C ILE A 17 11.88 11.51 21.47
N ARG A 18 12.32 11.82 22.69
CA ARG A 18 12.45 13.20 23.17
C ARG A 18 13.42 14.04 22.35
N GLN A 19 14.45 13.43 21.78
CA GLN A 19 15.42 14.06 20.87
C GLN A 19 14.89 14.22 19.43
N GLY A 20 13.61 13.94 19.16
CA GLY A 20 13.04 14.02 17.80
C GLY A 20 13.51 12.92 16.86
N LYS A 21 14.07 11.83 17.38
CA LYS A 21 14.53 10.67 16.60
C LYS A 21 13.48 9.56 16.58
N LEU A 22 13.57 8.71 15.56
CA LEU A 22 12.66 7.57 15.40
C LEU A 22 13.06 6.38 16.27
N VAL A 23 12.05 5.65 16.73
CA VAL A 23 12.17 4.35 17.39
C VAL A 23 11.10 3.42 16.84
N SER A 24 11.45 2.20 16.45
CA SER A 24 10.46 1.16 16.20
C SER A 24 10.16 0.39 17.47
N PHE A 25 8.89 0.05 17.69
CA PHE A 25 8.45 -0.66 18.89
C PHE A 25 7.32 -1.65 18.58
N PRO A 26 7.21 -2.75 19.34
CA PRO A 26 6.18 -3.76 19.15
C PRO A 26 4.81 -3.25 19.61
N THR A 27 3.76 -3.76 18.99
CA THR A 27 2.38 -3.72 19.53
C THR A 27 1.79 -5.13 19.47
N GLU A 28 0.58 -5.34 19.97
CA GLU A 28 -0.13 -6.61 19.77
C GLU A 28 -0.45 -6.87 18.29
N THR A 29 -0.56 -5.82 17.46
CA THR A 29 -0.90 -5.95 16.03
C THR A 29 0.32 -6.16 15.14
N VAL A 30 1.18 -5.14 15.05
CA VAL A 30 2.35 -5.05 14.16
C VAL A 30 3.36 -4.10 14.78
N TYR A 31 4.63 -4.18 14.42
CA TYR A 31 5.63 -3.20 14.85
C TYR A 31 5.33 -1.83 14.25
N GLY A 32 5.43 -0.79 15.07
CA GLY A 32 5.22 0.61 14.68
C GLY A 32 6.54 1.35 14.50
N LEU A 33 6.59 2.34 13.60
CA LEU A 33 7.69 3.29 13.45
C LEU A 33 7.32 4.59 14.15
N GLY A 34 7.81 4.73 15.38
CA GLY A 34 7.44 5.76 16.34
C GLY A 34 8.14 7.11 16.15
N ALA A 35 7.36 8.18 16.26
CA ALA A 35 7.82 9.56 16.43
C ALA A 35 6.86 10.32 17.37
N SER A 36 7.33 11.41 17.98
CA SER A 36 6.45 12.31 18.73
C SER A 36 5.34 12.88 17.83
N ALA A 37 4.09 12.79 18.28
CA ALA A 37 2.94 13.34 17.57
C ALA A 37 2.85 14.88 17.61
N PHE A 38 3.73 15.55 18.36
CA PHE A 38 3.77 17.02 18.40
C PHE A 38 5.01 17.61 17.71
N ASP A 39 5.89 16.75 17.19
CA ASP A 39 7.09 17.16 16.47
C ASP A 39 6.90 16.91 14.96
N ALA A 40 6.58 17.97 14.22
CA ALA A 40 6.37 17.88 12.77
C ALA A 40 7.62 17.41 12.01
N GLN A 41 8.84 17.71 12.50
CA GLN A 41 10.08 17.27 11.87
C GLN A 41 10.29 15.77 12.08
N ALA A 42 10.03 15.26 13.29
CA ALA A 42 10.07 13.82 13.56
C ALA A 42 9.01 13.06 12.73
N VAL A 43 7.79 13.61 12.62
CA VAL A 43 6.74 13.03 11.77
C VAL A 43 7.15 13.00 10.29
N ALA A 44 7.78 14.07 9.78
CA ALA A 44 8.30 14.10 8.41
C ALA A 44 9.35 13.01 8.16
N GLN A 45 10.20 12.71 9.15
CA GLN A 45 11.16 11.60 9.07
C GLN A 45 10.47 10.24 8.94
N VAL A 46 9.31 10.02 9.59
CA VAL A 46 8.53 8.78 9.42
C VAL A 46 8.11 8.56 7.97
N PHE A 47 7.62 9.63 7.30
CA PHE A 47 7.27 9.55 5.88
C PHE A 47 8.49 9.28 5.00
N ALA A 48 9.62 9.97 5.28
CA ALA A 48 10.86 9.81 4.53
C ALA A 48 11.48 8.41 4.67
N TYR A 49 11.51 7.84 5.88
CA TYR A 49 12.04 6.50 6.13
C TYR A 49 11.24 5.45 5.37
N LYS A 50 9.91 5.60 5.35
CA LYS A 50 9.02 4.64 4.70
C LYS A 50 8.93 4.83 3.18
N GLY A 51 9.29 5.99 2.64
CA GLY A 51 8.91 6.38 1.28
C GLY A 51 7.39 6.49 1.12
N ARG A 52 6.71 7.03 2.14
CA ARG A 52 5.24 7.08 2.22
C ARG A 52 4.72 8.45 1.77
N PRO A 53 3.66 8.52 0.94
CA PRO A 53 2.97 9.77 0.61
C PRO A 53 2.42 10.49 1.85
N ALA A 54 2.55 11.82 1.88
CA ALA A 54 2.15 12.66 3.02
C ALA A 54 0.62 12.86 3.16
N ASP A 55 -0.15 12.43 2.17
CA ASP A 55 -1.62 12.54 2.13
C ASP A 55 -2.34 11.38 2.84
N ASN A 56 -1.59 10.48 3.48
CA ASN A 56 -2.13 9.32 4.17
C ASN A 56 -1.99 9.47 5.70
N PRO A 57 -3.09 9.65 6.45
CA PRO A 57 -3.05 10.00 7.88
C PRO A 57 -2.37 8.92 8.74
N LEU A 58 -1.86 9.33 9.91
CA LEU A 58 -1.20 8.47 10.89
C LEU A 58 -2.07 8.23 12.12
N ILE A 59 -1.87 7.08 12.77
CA ILE A 59 -2.53 6.74 14.04
C ILE A 59 -1.64 7.21 15.19
N VAL A 60 -2.24 7.98 16.10
CA VAL A 60 -1.61 8.40 17.35
C VAL A 60 -1.86 7.34 18.42
N HIS A 61 -0.79 6.92 19.09
CA HIS A 61 -0.78 5.94 20.14
C HIS A 61 -0.65 6.65 21.49
N LEU A 62 -1.51 6.25 22.42
CA LEU A 62 -1.58 6.76 23.79
C LEU A 62 -1.35 5.62 24.79
N PRO A 63 -0.88 5.90 26.01
CA PRO A 63 -0.65 4.85 26.99
C PRO A 63 -1.95 4.39 27.68
N ASP A 64 -2.94 5.28 27.76
CA ASP A 64 -4.26 5.05 28.34
C ASP A 64 -5.24 6.18 27.96
N VAL A 65 -6.51 6.01 28.34
CA VAL A 65 -7.63 6.92 28.02
C VAL A 65 -7.43 8.33 28.61
N GLY A 66 -6.66 8.46 29.69
CA GLY A 66 -6.42 9.74 30.36
C GLY A 66 -5.63 10.75 29.52
N TRP A 67 -5.12 10.36 28.36
CA TRP A 67 -4.37 11.21 27.44
C TRP A 67 -5.16 11.64 26.20
N LEU A 68 -6.44 11.25 26.07
CA LEU A 68 -7.24 11.51 24.86
C LEU A 68 -7.40 13.01 24.56
N ASP A 69 -7.60 13.83 25.59
CA ASP A 69 -7.80 15.28 25.50
C ASP A 69 -6.60 16.02 24.87
N ARG A 70 -5.40 15.45 24.97
CA ARG A 70 -4.19 15.97 24.34
C ARG A 70 -4.30 15.98 22.81
N VAL A 71 -5.06 15.06 22.23
CA VAL A 71 -5.08 14.84 20.77
C VAL A 71 -6.46 14.93 20.13
N ALA A 72 -7.53 14.76 20.89
CA ALA A 72 -8.92 14.82 20.42
C ALA A 72 -9.75 15.82 21.24
N ILE A 73 -10.82 16.33 20.62
CA ILE A 73 -11.83 17.21 21.24
C ILE A 73 -13.24 16.67 20.98
N ASP A 74 -14.24 17.19 21.68
CA ASP A 74 -15.65 16.77 21.58
C ASP A 74 -15.83 15.24 21.61
N ILE A 75 -15.13 14.56 22.52
CA ILE A 75 -15.08 13.09 22.55
C ILE A 75 -16.47 12.54 22.94
N PRO A 76 -17.14 11.76 22.06
CA PRO A 76 -18.45 11.20 22.36
C PRO A 76 -18.39 10.20 23.54
N PRO A 77 -19.45 10.11 24.39
CA PRO A 77 -19.53 9.09 25.42
C PRO A 77 -19.38 7.66 24.88
N GLU A 78 -19.86 7.39 23.66
CA GLU A 78 -19.70 6.14 22.92
C GLU A 78 -18.23 5.79 22.73
N ALA A 79 -17.38 6.76 22.40
CA ALA A 79 -15.95 6.54 22.20
C ALA A 79 -15.25 6.15 23.50
N VAL A 80 -15.65 6.74 24.63
CA VAL A 80 -15.15 6.36 25.95
C VAL A 80 -15.57 4.92 26.29
N ARG A 81 -16.84 4.54 26.04
CA ARG A 81 -17.30 3.15 26.24
C ARG A 81 -16.50 2.14 25.41
N LEU A 82 -16.24 2.46 24.14
CA LEU A 82 -15.44 1.64 23.24
C LEU A 82 -14.01 1.45 23.76
N PHE A 83 -13.34 2.53 24.19
CA PHE A 83 -12.01 2.41 24.79
C PHE A 83 -12.03 1.62 26.10
N SER A 84 -13.03 1.79 26.96
CA SER A 84 -13.12 1.02 28.21
C SER A 84 -13.27 -0.49 28.00
N HIS A 85 -13.83 -0.92 26.86
CA HIS A 85 -14.04 -2.33 26.57
C HIS A 85 -12.93 -2.95 25.70
N PHE A 86 -12.47 -2.21 24.68
CA PHE A 86 -11.52 -2.72 23.67
C PHE A 86 -10.13 -2.12 23.79
N SER A 87 -9.83 -1.37 24.86
CA SER A 87 -8.50 -0.81 25.10
C SER A 87 -7.97 -1.07 26.51
N PRO A 88 -6.67 -1.37 26.67
CA PRO A 88 -5.66 -1.55 25.62
C PRO A 88 -6.01 -2.66 24.63
N GLY A 89 -5.82 -2.43 23.33
CA GLY A 89 -6.25 -3.40 22.31
C GLY A 89 -6.27 -2.90 20.86
N PRO A 90 -6.66 -3.79 19.93
CA PRO A 90 -6.54 -3.57 18.50
C PRO A 90 -7.71 -2.75 17.92
N LEU A 91 -8.20 -1.75 18.67
CA LEU A 91 -9.20 -0.79 18.22
C LEU A 91 -8.59 0.60 18.04
N THR A 92 -8.94 1.23 16.93
CA THR A 92 -8.57 2.62 16.62
C THR A 92 -9.84 3.41 16.35
N LEU A 93 -9.99 4.55 17.02
CA LEU A 93 -11.12 5.45 16.81
C LEU A 93 -10.67 6.69 16.04
N VAL A 94 -11.42 7.05 14.99
CA VAL A 94 -11.27 8.35 14.33
C VAL A 94 -12.19 9.34 15.03
N LEU A 95 -11.59 10.38 15.62
CA LEU A 95 -12.25 11.40 16.44
C LEU A 95 -11.99 12.79 15.85
N LYS A 96 -12.71 13.81 16.36
CA LYS A 96 -12.38 15.20 16.03
C LYS A 96 -11.01 15.57 16.61
N LYS A 97 -10.17 16.18 15.78
CA LYS A 97 -8.78 16.50 16.10
C LYS A 97 -8.67 17.72 16.99
N ASN A 98 -7.87 17.63 18.06
CA ASN A 98 -7.43 18.80 18.81
C ASN A 98 -6.53 19.69 17.91
N PRO A 99 -6.78 21.01 17.81
CA PRO A 99 -5.97 21.92 16.99
C PRO A 99 -4.45 21.87 17.28
N ALA A 100 -4.04 21.49 18.48
CA ALA A 100 -2.64 21.31 18.86
C ALA A 100 -1.93 20.18 18.06
N VAL A 101 -2.69 19.23 17.51
CA VAL A 101 -2.13 18.14 16.69
C VAL A 101 -1.72 18.68 15.30
N PRO A 102 -0.44 18.52 14.89
CA PRO A 102 0.06 18.92 13.58
C PRO A 102 -0.78 18.38 12.41
N ALA A 103 -1.03 19.23 11.40
CA ALA A 103 -1.81 18.85 10.21
C ALA A 103 -1.18 17.69 9.41
N LEU A 104 0.15 17.54 9.48
CA LEU A 104 0.90 16.47 8.82
C LEU A 104 0.46 15.07 9.29
N ILE A 105 -0.03 14.95 10.52
CA ILE A 105 -0.51 13.68 11.09
C ILE A 105 -1.86 13.30 10.51
N SER A 106 -2.74 14.28 10.31
CA SER A 106 -4.09 14.05 9.80
C SER A 106 -4.20 14.21 8.28
N ALA A 107 -3.10 14.42 7.56
CA ALA A 107 -3.11 14.78 6.14
C ALA A 107 -4.03 15.99 5.85
N GLY A 108 -4.06 16.96 6.77
CA GLY A 108 -4.92 18.14 6.70
C GLY A 108 -6.39 17.91 7.07
N LEU A 109 -6.78 16.70 7.47
CA LEU A 109 -8.16 16.41 7.91
C LEU A 109 -8.47 17.03 9.27
N PRO A 110 -9.75 17.36 9.55
CA PRO A 110 -10.20 17.82 10.86
C PRO A 110 -10.30 16.70 11.91
N THR A 111 -9.87 15.49 11.56
CA THR A 111 -9.98 14.28 12.38
C THR A 111 -8.61 13.70 12.72
N VAL A 112 -8.55 12.90 13.77
CA VAL A 112 -7.35 12.17 14.20
C VAL A 112 -7.72 10.73 14.54
N ALA A 113 -6.88 9.79 14.14
CA ALA A 113 -7.03 8.38 14.50
C ALA A 113 -6.23 8.10 15.79
N VAL A 114 -6.87 7.52 16.79
CA VAL A 114 -6.28 7.31 18.12
C VAL A 114 -6.41 5.84 18.54
N ARG A 115 -5.34 5.31 19.14
CA ARG A 115 -5.27 3.93 19.66
C ARG A 115 -4.54 3.87 21.00
N ILE A 116 -4.92 2.91 21.83
CA ILE A 116 -4.18 2.53 23.04
C ILE A 116 -3.72 1.08 22.84
N PRO A 117 -2.43 0.81 22.52
CA PRO A 117 -1.96 -0.52 22.15
C PRO A 117 -1.91 -1.47 23.36
N ASP A 118 -2.30 -2.73 23.16
CA ASP A 118 -2.18 -3.79 24.17
C ASP A 118 -0.79 -4.43 24.17
N HIS A 119 0.22 -3.60 24.40
CA HIS A 119 1.58 -4.08 24.59
C HIS A 119 2.26 -3.27 25.68
N GLU A 120 2.76 -3.96 26.71
CA GLU A 120 3.36 -3.33 27.88
C GLU A 120 4.52 -2.41 27.48
N MET A 121 5.46 -2.91 26.68
CA MET A 121 6.60 -2.13 26.17
C MET A 121 6.17 -0.88 25.38
N ALA A 122 5.12 -0.94 24.55
CA ALA A 122 4.61 0.22 23.82
C ALA A 122 4.08 1.28 24.78
N ARG A 123 3.23 0.89 25.73
CA ARG A 123 2.65 1.82 26.71
C ARG A 123 3.72 2.38 27.65
N ALA A 124 4.69 1.57 28.05
CA ALA A 124 5.82 1.99 28.86
C ALA A 124 6.72 2.99 28.11
N LEU A 125 6.99 2.79 26.82
CA LEU A 125 7.69 3.77 25.98
C LEU A 125 6.93 5.09 25.91
N ILE A 126 5.62 5.05 25.64
CA ILE A 126 4.79 6.26 25.54
C ILE A 126 4.81 7.01 26.89
N ARG A 127 4.66 6.29 28.02
CA ARG A 127 4.74 6.89 29.37
C ARG A 127 6.12 7.46 29.68
N SER A 128 7.19 6.68 29.47
CA SER A 128 8.56 7.09 29.76
C SER A 128 8.95 8.29 28.90
N SER A 129 8.55 8.35 27.63
CA SER A 129 8.81 9.50 26.74
C SER A 129 8.05 10.77 27.15
N GLY A 130 6.87 10.62 27.78
CA GLY A 130 5.98 11.73 28.14
C GLY A 130 5.16 12.29 26.97
N LEU A 131 5.20 11.65 25.80
CA LEU A 131 4.68 12.19 24.53
C LEU A 131 3.75 11.19 23.82
N PRO A 132 2.59 11.60 23.29
CA PRO A 132 1.82 10.80 22.34
C PRO A 132 2.68 10.48 21.11
N LEU A 133 2.60 9.25 20.59
CA LEU A 133 3.45 8.82 19.48
C LEU A 133 2.63 8.50 18.24
N VAL A 134 2.99 9.06 17.09
CA VAL A 134 2.51 8.46 15.82
C VAL A 134 3.30 7.19 15.56
N ALA A 135 2.64 6.15 15.08
CA ALA A 135 3.32 4.90 14.75
C ALA A 135 2.57 4.14 13.63
N PRO A 136 2.80 4.49 12.34
CA PRO A 136 2.42 3.57 11.27
C PRO A 136 3.27 2.29 11.34
N SER A 137 2.89 1.26 10.60
CA SER A 137 3.66 0.01 10.50
C SER A 137 5.14 0.27 10.15
N ALA A 138 6.08 -0.45 10.76
CA ALA A 138 7.52 -0.24 10.60
C ALA A 138 8.10 -1.01 9.38
N ASN A 139 7.55 -0.77 8.20
CA ASN A 139 8.05 -1.30 6.94
C ASN A 139 8.30 -0.21 5.91
N VAL A 140 9.11 -0.50 4.91
CA VAL A 140 9.14 0.27 3.67
C VAL A 140 7.75 0.22 3.02
N SER A 141 7.25 1.36 2.55
CA SER A 141 5.89 1.49 2.01
C SER A 141 5.64 0.45 0.90
N GLY A 142 4.47 -0.19 0.93
CA GLY A 142 4.09 -1.27 0.01
C GLY A 142 4.39 -2.69 0.51
N ARG A 143 5.49 -2.91 1.24
CA ARG A 143 5.86 -4.25 1.75
C ARG A 143 4.87 -4.78 2.81
N PRO A 144 4.82 -6.11 3.07
CA PRO A 144 4.08 -6.69 4.19
C PRO A 144 4.45 -6.00 5.53
N SER A 145 3.48 -5.82 6.42
CA SER A 145 3.76 -5.19 7.71
C SER A 145 4.69 -6.06 8.58
N PRO A 146 5.52 -5.47 9.46
CA PRO A 146 6.43 -6.22 10.31
C PRO A 146 5.71 -6.77 11.55
N THR A 147 5.80 -8.06 11.79
CA THR A 147 5.30 -8.73 13.01
C THR A 147 6.39 -9.16 13.99
N THR A 148 7.66 -8.90 13.67
CA THR A 148 8.84 -9.21 14.50
C THR A 148 9.87 -8.08 14.38
N ALA A 149 10.80 -7.99 15.32
CA ALA A 149 11.90 -7.04 15.24
C ALA A 149 12.80 -7.29 14.01
N ASP A 150 12.98 -8.55 13.61
CA ASP A 150 13.77 -8.93 12.43
C ASP A 150 13.20 -8.37 11.13
N HIS A 151 11.87 -8.37 10.98
CA HIS A 151 11.23 -7.73 9.84
C HIS A 151 11.54 -6.24 9.74
N VAL A 152 11.62 -5.54 10.87
CA VAL A 152 11.96 -4.11 10.94
C VAL A 152 13.44 -3.89 10.60
N LEU A 153 14.33 -4.72 11.17
CA LEU A 153 15.77 -4.65 10.92
C LEU A 153 16.09 -4.92 9.45
N HIS A 154 15.41 -5.89 8.82
CA HIS A 154 15.55 -6.16 7.39
C HIS A 154 15.17 -4.92 6.56
N ASP A 155 14.03 -4.28 6.86
CA ASP A 155 13.53 -3.15 6.06
C ASP A 155 14.37 -1.87 6.24
N PHE A 156 15.01 -1.68 7.38
CA PHE A 156 15.70 -0.44 7.74
C PHE A 156 17.17 -0.62 8.12
N ALA A 157 17.83 -1.71 7.73
CA ALA A 157 19.18 -2.09 8.14
C ALA A 157 20.19 -0.92 8.13
N GLU A 158 20.16 -0.09 7.09
CA GLU A 158 21.10 1.02 6.88
C GLU A 158 20.68 2.36 7.51
N ARG A 159 19.51 2.42 8.18
CA ARG A 159 18.96 3.65 8.77
C ARG A 159 19.29 3.74 10.26
N ASP A 160 19.46 4.95 10.81
CA ASP A 160 19.62 5.14 12.27
C ASP A 160 18.28 4.96 13.00
N LEU A 161 17.93 3.69 13.22
CA LEU A 161 16.71 3.27 13.88
C LEU A 161 17.03 2.38 15.08
N LEU A 162 16.52 2.76 16.25
CA LEU A 162 16.48 1.85 17.40
C LEU A 162 15.21 1.01 17.30
N VAL A 163 15.34 -0.30 17.35
CA VAL A 163 14.21 -1.24 17.32
C VAL A 163 14.09 -1.87 18.70
N LEU A 164 13.04 -1.53 19.44
CA LEU A 164 12.68 -2.24 20.65
C LEU A 164 12.16 -3.62 20.29
N ASP A 165 12.76 -4.68 20.84
CA ASP A 165 12.34 -6.06 20.61
C ASP A 165 11.51 -6.57 21.78
N GLY A 166 10.20 -6.67 21.56
CA GLY A 166 9.26 -7.31 22.49
C GLY A 166 8.77 -8.66 21.99
N GLY A 167 9.47 -9.29 21.04
CA GLY A 167 9.07 -10.55 20.43
C GLY A 167 8.00 -10.41 19.34
N PRO A 168 7.43 -11.55 18.88
CA PRO A 168 6.42 -11.57 17.83
C PRO A 168 5.09 -10.95 18.26
N CYS A 169 4.42 -10.26 17.34
CA CYS A 169 3.08 -9.71 17.57
C CYS A 169 2.03 -10.81 17.76
N ALA A 170 1.07 -10.58 18.66
CA ALA A 170 0.05 -11.57 19.01
C ALA A 170 -1.05 -11.72 17.96
N VAL A 171 -1.42 -10.63 17.28
CA VAL A 171 -2.54 -10.56 16.31
C VAL A 171 -2.05 -10.64 14.87
N GLY A 172 -0.93 -10.00 14.53
CA GLY A 172 -0.27 -10.07 13.22
C GLY A 172 -0.91 -9.26 12.07
N VAL A 173 -2.12 -8.71 12.26
CA VAL A 173 -2.74 -7.73 11.34
C VAL A 173 -3.07 -6.43 12.07
N GLU A 174 -3.20 -5.31 11.35
CA GLU A 174 -3.46 -4.01 11.95
C GLU A 174 -4.83 -3.90 12.63
N SER A 175 -4.97 -2.91 13.52
CA SER A 175 -6.19 -2.60 14.27
C SER A 175 -7.40 -2.34 13.39
N THR A 176 -8.59 -2.67 13.92
CA THR A 176 -9.87 -2.19 13.39
C THR A 176 -9.90 -0.66 13.52
N VAL A 177 -10.30 0.03 12.45
CA VAL A 177 -10.47 1.49 12.46
C VAL A 177 -11.94 1.85 12.35
N LEU A 178 -12.48 2.54 13.34
CA LEU A 178 -13.89 2.95 13.44
C LEU A 178 -14.01 4.49 13.36
N ASP A 179 -14.77 4.98 12.38
CA ASP A 179 -15.13 6.39 12.24
C ASP A 179 -16.25 6.76 13.20
N MET A 180 -15.89 7.48 14.27
CA MET A 180 -16.84 7.98 15.28
C MET A 180 -17.34 9.40 14.96
N THR A 181 -16.96 9.96 13.81
CA THR A 181 -17.42 11.29 13.38
C THR A 181 -18.74 11.24 12.63
N VAL A 182 -19.28 10.04 12.43
CA VAL A 182 -20.59 9.77 11.83
C VAL A 182 -21.47 8.93 12.74
N ASN A 183 -22.77 9.02 12.53
CA ASN A 183 -23.77 8.25 13.27
C ASN A 183 -24.73 7.55 12.27
N PRO A 184 -24.83 6.21 12.26
CA PRO A 184 -24.04 5.27 13.08
C PRO A 184 -22.54 5.28 12.73
N PRO A 185 -21.64 4.90 13.66
CA PRO A 185 -20.20 4.76 13.39
C PRO A 185 -19.92 3.76 12.27
N VAL A 186 -18.83 3.94 11.52
CA VAL A 186 -18.51 3.11 10.34
C VAL A 186 -17.11 2.51 10.44
N ILE A 187 -16.95 1.21 10.18
CA ILE A 187 -15.62 0.58 10.10
C ILE A 187 -14.96 1.00 8.79
N LEU A 188 -13.86 1.74 8.90
CA LEU A 188 -13.03 2.20 7.76
C LEU A 188 -11.97 1.17 7.35
N ARG A 189 -11.55 0.35 8.30
CA ARG A 189 -10.60 -0.76 8.08
C ARG A 189 -10.97 -1.94 8.96
N PRO A 190 -11.24 -3.13 8.39
CA PRO A 190 -11.52 -4.32 9.17
C PRO A 190 -10.26 -4.78 9.91
N GLY A 191 -10.48 -5.28 11.12
CA GLY A 191 -9.50 -5.90 12.01
C GLY A 191 -10.21 -6.93 12.90
N VAL A 192 -9.55 -7.41 13.96
CA VAL A 192 -10.10 -8.46 14.85
C VAL A 192 -11.37 -8.01 15.59
N ILE A 193 -11.54 -6.72 15.85
CA ILE A 193 -12.77 -6.20 16.43
C ILE A 193 -13.80 -6.01 15.31
N THR A 194 -14.85 -6.83 15.32
CA THR A 194 -15.91 -6.84 14.31
C THR A 194 -17.08 -5.91 14.70
N ALA A 195 -18.01 -5.69 13.76
CA ALA A 195 -19.24 -4.96 14.05
C ALA A 195 -20.10 -5.69 15.10
N GLU A 196 -20.10 -7.02 15.07
CA GLU A 196 -20.76 -7.88 16.05
C GLU A 196 -20.15 -7.70 17.44
N HIS A 197 -18.82 -7.75 17.56
CA HIS A 197 -18.14 -7.48 18.83
C HIS A 197 -18.53 -6.12 19.41
N ILE A 198 -18.53 -5.07 18.58
CA ILE A 198 -18.90 -3.71 19.01
C ILE A 198 -20.36 -3.64 19.47
N ARG A 199 -21.28 -4.25 18.72
CA ARG A 199 -22.70 -4.29 19.09
C ARG A 199 -22.91 -5.04 20.40
N ASP A 200 -22.33 -6.22 20.53
CA ASP A 200 -22.59 -7.11 21.66
C ASP A 200 -21.96 -6.56 22.97
N ALA A 201 -20.78 -5.95 22.87
CA ALA A 201 -20.10 -5.36 24.03
C ALA A 201 -20.63 -3.98 24.45
N CYS A 202 -20.96 -3.12 23.47
CA CYS A 202 -21.21 -1.70 23.71
C CYS A 202 -22.64 -1.25 23.34
N GLY A 203 -23.46 -2.11 22.75
CA GLY A 203 -24.78 -1.76 22.24
C GLY A 203 -24.75 -0.79 21.06
N ILE A 204 -23.60 -0.64 20.40
CA ILE A 204 -23.40 0.34 19.31
C ILE A 204 -23.65 -0.34 17.97
N MET A 205 -24.59 0.18 17.21
CA MET A 205 -24.82 -0.25 15.82
C MET A 205 -23.77 0.37 14.90
N VAL A 206 -23.07 -0.48 14.14
CA VAL A 206 -22.11 -0.06 13.12
C VAL A 206 -22.83 0.04 11.77
N GLY A 207 -22.67 1.19 11.10
CA GLY A 207 -23.20 1.44 9.77
C GLY A 207 -22.38 0.80 8.66
N ARG A 208 -22.93 0.80 7.44
CA ARG A 208 -22.19 0.46 6.22
C ARG A 208 -21.47 1.68 5.69
N ASP A 209 -20.26 1.51 5.16
CA ASP A 209 -19.60 2.59 4.44
C ASP A 209 -20.27 2.76 3.08
N SER A 210 -20.97 3.88 2.89
CA SER A 210 -21.69 4.20 1.66
C SER A 210 -21.08 5.38 0.92
N ARG A 211 -19.86 5.80 1.27
CA ARG A 211 -19.25 7.04 0.76
C ARG A 211 -17.99 6.72 -0.05
N GLU A 212 -18.09 6.79 -1.36
CA GLU A 212 -16.93 7.03 -2.22
C GLU A 212 -16.38 8.43 -1.89
N SER A 213 -15.28 8.52 -1.17
CA SER A 213 -14.57 9.79 -0.97
C SER A 213 -13.15 9.70 -1.49
N ASP A 214 -12.75 10.63 -2.36
CA ASP A 214 -11.42 10.67 -3.00
C ASP A 214 -10.24 10.83 -2.03
N LYS A 215 -10.49 11.18 -0.74
CA LYS A 215 -9.45 11.36 0.29
C LYS A 215 -9.52 10.27 1.36
N PRO A 216 -8.42 9.56 1.66
CA PRO A 216 -8.41 8.50 2.66
C PRO A 216 -8.58 9.09 4.06
N LYS A 217 -9.58 8.59 4.81
CA LYS A 217 -9.83 9.00 6.20
C LYS A 217 -9.00 8.22 7.20
N SER A 218 -8.43 7.09 6.77
CA SER A 218 -7.62 6.22 7.61
C SER A 218 -6.47 5.58 6.81
N PRO A 219 -5.41 5.12 7.50
CA PRO A 219 -4.34 4.38 6.84
C PRO A 219 -4.87 3.10 6.19
N GLY A 220 -4.34 2.79 5.01
CA GLY A 220 -4.62 1.53 4.32
C GLY A 220 -5.60 1.65 3.14
N GLN A 221 -6.22 2.80 2.89
CA GLN A 221 -7.35 2.90 1.95
C GLN A 221 -6.97 3.27 0.50
N LYS A 222 -5.83 3.93 0.27
CA LYS A 222 -5.50 4.54 -1.04
C LYS A 222 -4.33 3.90 -1.78
N TYR A 223 -3.40 3.21 -1.11
CA TYR A 223 -2.17 2.73 -1.75
C TYR A 223 -2.08 1.21 -1.67
N ARG A 224 -1.25 0.60 -2.53
CA ARG A 224 -0.93 -0.82 -2.40
C ARG A 224 -0.32 -1.04 -1.02
N HIS A 225 -0.92 -1.94 -0.26
CA HIS A 225 -0.50 -2.26 1.08
C HIS A 225 -0.32 -3.78 1.18
N TYR A 226 0.72 -4.18 1.92
CA TYR A 226 0.93 -5.55 2.35
C TYR A 226 1.42 -6.53 1.28
N ALA A 227 1.89 -6.01 0.15
CA ALA A 227 2.09 -6.83 -1.02
C ALA A 227 3.56 -7.29 -1.13
N PRO A 228 3.81 -8.61 -1.21
CA PRO A 228 5.15 -9.14 -1.46
C PRO A 228 5.59 -8.85 -2.90
N ARG A 229 6.84 -9.20 -3.22
CA ARG A 229 7.36 -9.21 -4.60
C ARG A 229 6.69 -10.32 -5.40
N ALA A 230 6.48 -11.48 -4.77
CA ALA A 230 5.76 -12.59 -5.36
C ALA A 230 4.30 -12.24 -5.69
N THR A 231 3.75 -12.88 -6.73
CA THR A 231 2.33 -12.78 -7.05
C THR A 231 1.51 -13.63 -6.09
N VAL A 232 0.70 -12.98 -5.24
CA VAL A 232 -0.22 -13.68 -4.34
C VAL A 232 -1.50 -14.06 -5.08
N ILE A 233 -1.93 -15.31 -4.90
CA ILE A 233 -3.12 -15.90 -5.50
C ILE A 233 -3.96 -16.48 -4.36
N PRO A 234 -5.10 -15.84 -4.03
CA PRO A 234 -6.05 -16.39 -3.08
C PRO A 234 -6.65 -17.70 -3.61
N VAL A 235 -6.65 -18.74 -2.80
CA VAL A 235 -7.14 -20.07 -3.15
C VAL A 235 -8.18 -20.53 -2.14
N ASP A 236 -9.36 -20.90 -2.62
CA ASP A 236 -10.40 -21.50 -1.76
C ASP A 236 -9.99 -22.90 -1.29
N ASP A 237 -10.56 -23.29 -0.15
CA ASP A 237 -10.37 -24.62 0.40
C ASP A 237 -10.67 -25.74 -0.63
N GLY A 238 -9.87 -26.80 -0.59
CA GLY A 238 -9.92 -27.92 -1.52
C GLY A 238 -9.46 -27.61 -2.96
N ARG A 239 -9.04 -26.37 -3.28
CA ARG A 239 -8.60 -25.99 -4.64
C ARG A 239 -7.09 -25.91 -4.82
N PHE A 240 -6.29 -26.11 -3.79
CA PHE A 240 -4.83 -25.96 -3.83
C PHE A 240 -4.13 -26.80 -4.90
N LEU A 241 -4.45 -28.09 -5.02
CA LEU A 241 -3.85 -28.95 -6.04
C LEU A 241 -4.19 -28.50 -7.46
N ALA A 242 -5.41 -28.02 -7.68
CA ALA A 242 -5.83 -27.48 -8.97
C ALA A 242 -5.14 -26.15 -9.28
N ALA A 243 -5.06 -25.25 -8.29
CA ALA A 243 -4.36 -23.96 -8.41
C ALA A 243 -2.87 -24.17 -8.75
N PHE A 244 -2.19 -25.07 -8.04
CA PHE A 244 -0.80 -25.44 -8.30
C PHE A 244 -0.59 -25.93 -9.75
N LYS A 245 -1.41 -26.89 -10.21
CA LYS A 245 -1.33 -27.42 -11.58
C LYS A 245 -1.56 -26.35 -12.66
N ASN A 246 -2.37 -25.33 -12.36
CA ASN A 246 -2.68 -24.26 -13.31
C ASN A 246 -1.53 -23.25 -13.50
N LEU A 247 -0.60 -23.13 -12.56
CA LEU A 247 0.50 -22.17 -12.66
C LEU A 247 1.54 -22.53 -13.73
N LYS A 248 1.64 -23.82 -14.12
CA LYS A 248 2.57 -24.32 -15.16
C LYS A 248 4.02 -23.83 -14.98
N VAL A 249 4.48 -23.70 -13.74
CA VAL A 249 5.85 -23.25 -13.41
C VAL A 249 6.80 -24.44 -13.54
N GLN A 250 7.98 -24.20 -14.13
CA GLN A 250 9.00 -25.24 -14.33
C GLN A 250 9.71 -25.64 -13.03
N ASP A 251 9.79 -24.70 -12.09
CA ASP A 251 10.48 -24.84 -10.80
C ASP A 251 9.48 -24.69 -9.63
N PRO A 252 9.02 -25.80 -9.04
CA PRO A 252 8.08 -25.77 -7.92
C PRO A 252 8.60 -25.06 -6.67
N GLU A 253 9.91 -24.98 -6.45
CA GLU A 253 10.51 -24.32 -5.28
C GLU A 253 10.23 -22.80 -5.29
N ARG A 254 9.94 -22.25 -6.48
CA ARG A 254 9.52 -20.85 -6.65
C ARG A 254 8.03 -20.62 -6.39
N ILE A 255 7.30 -21.62 -5.92
CA ILE A 255 5.91 -21.47 -5.48
C ILE A 255 5.86 -21.61 -3.96
N GLY A 256 5.41 -20.55 -3.30
CA GLY A 256 5.05 -20.56 -1.89
C GLY A 256 3.60 -21.02 -1.69
N VAL A 257 3.34 -21.79 -0.64
CA VAL A 257 1.99 -22.21 -0.24
C VAL A 257 1.75 -21.80 1.20
N PHE A 258 0.79 -20.91 1.41
CA PHE A 258 0.34 -20.46 2.73
C PHE A 258 -1.07 -21.01 3.00
N ALA A 259 -1.18 -22.05 3.81
CA ALA A 259 -2.46 -22.67 4.14
C ALA A 259 -2.37 -23.43 5.48
N ASP A 260 -3.45 -24.09 5.89
CA ASP A 260 -3.35 -25.10 6.95
C ASP A 260 -2.61 -26.36 6.47
N GLU A 261 -2.26 -27.22 7.42
CA GLU A 261 -1.49 -28.43 7.16
C GLU A 261 -2.22 -29.39 6.21
N GLN A 262 -3.53 -29.55 6.36
CA GLN A 262 -4.35 -30.41 5.50
C GLN A 262 -4.33 -29.95 4.03
N SER A 263 -4.35 -28.64 3.79
CA SER A 263 -4.30 -28.03 2.46
C SER A 263 -2.92 -28.13 1.82
N ILE A 264 -1.85 -28.09 2.63
CA ILE A 264 -0.46 -28.20 2.18
C ILE A 264 -0.10 -29.66 1.85
N LEU A 265 -0.65 -30.64 2.58
CA LEU A 265 -0.28 -32.04 2.50
C LEU A 265 -0.21 -32.61 1.07
N PRO A 266 -1.19 -32.36 0.16
CA PRO A 266 -1.14 -32.87 -1.22
C PRO A 266 -0.03 -32.25 -2.09
N LEU A 267 0.59 -31.17 -1.64
CA LEU A 267 1.64 -30.44 -2.35
C LEU A 267 3.03 -30.69 -1.77
N ARG A 268 3.18 -31.31 -0.59
CA ARG A 268 4.50 -31.49 0.04
C ARG A 268 5.49 -32.26 -0.84
N GLU A 269 5.02 -33.24 -1.61
CA GLU A 269 5.87 -34.05 -2.50
C GLU A 269 6.26 -33.33 -3.80
N THR A 270 5.72 -32.14 -4.07
CA THR A 270 6.00 -31.41 -5.31
C THR A 270 7.22 -30.49 -5.21
N GLY A 271 7.77 -30.27 -4.01
CA GLY A 271 8.92 -29.40 -3.76
C GLY A 271 8.59 -27.92 -3.56
N VAL A 272 7.32 -27.56 -3.36
CA VAL A 272 6.93 -26.18 -3.02
C VAL A 272 7.49 -25.75 -1.67
N SER A 273 7.76 -24.45 -1.52
CA SER A 273 7.94 -23.87 -0.19
C SER A 273 6.58 -23.74 0.50
N ALA A 274 6.49 -24.13 1.77
CA ALA A 274 5.23 -24.14 2.50
C ALA A 274 5.36 -23.45 3.86
N TYR A 275 4.33 -22.67 4.20
CA TYR A 275 4.18 -22.05 5.51
C TYR A 275 2.79 -22.41 6.04
N ALA A 276 2.74 -23.27 7.07
CA ALA A 276 1.50 -23.70 7.67
C ALA A 276 1.08 -22.78 8.82
N TYR A 277 -0.20 -22.39 8.87
CA TYR A 277 -0.81 -21.87 10.09
C TYR A 277 -1.56 -22.98 10.83
N ALA A 278 -1.68 -22.82 12.14
CA ALA A 278 -2.42 -23.72 13.00
C ALA A 278 -3.15 -22.93 14.10
N PRO A 279 -4.37 -23.33 14.51
CA PRO A 279 -5.13 -24.51 14.07
C PRO A 279 -5.62 -24.49 12.61
N GLU A 280 -6.09 -25.63 12.12
CA GLU A 280 -6.66 -25.76 10.76
C GLU A 280 -7.90 -24.89 10.59
N ALA A 281 -8.08 -24.35 9.38
CA ALA A 281 -9.22 -23.50 9.02
C ALA A 281 -9.49 -22.32 9.99
N ASP A 282 -8.48 -21.82 10.71
CA ASP A 282 -8.61 -20.69 11.64
C ASP A 282 -8.14 -19.37 11.01
N PRO A 283 -9.06 -18.42 10.71
CA PRO A 283 -8.70 -17.12 10.15
C PRO A 283 -7.84 -16.27 11.08
N VAL A 284 -7.93 -16.45 12.41
CA VAL A 284 -7.14 -15.70 13.39
C VAL A 284 -5.69 -16.18 13.38
N ALA A 285 -5.48 -17.50 13.39
CA ALA A 285 -4.16 -18.08 13.22
C ALA A 285 -3.53 -17.69 11.87
N ALA A 286 -4.32 -17.72 10.79
CA ALA A 286 -3.87 -17.29 9.47
C ALA A 286 -3.51 -15.79 9.45
N ALA A 287 -4.31 -14.92 10.05
CA ALA A 287 -4.00 -13.49 10.18
C ALA A 287 -2.68 -13.25 10.92
N LYS A 288 -2.45 -13.98 12.02
CA LYS A 288 -1.21 -13.88 12.79
C LYS A 288 0.03 -14.24 11.97
N ALA A 289 -0.09 -15.27 11.14
CA ALA A 289 1.00 -15.81 10.35
C ALA A 289 1.22 -15.10 9.00
N LEU A 290 0.19 -14.45 8.44
CA LEU A 290 0.17 -13.95 7.06
C LEU A 290 1.43 -13.18 6.69
N TYR A 291 1.76 -12.10 7.41
CA TYR A 291 2.89 -11.26 7.02
C TYR A 291 4.25 -11.92 7.19
N ALA A 292 4.40 -12.81 8.18
CA ALA A 292 5.62 -13.60 8.33
C ALA A 292 5.80 -14.53 7.13
N ALA A 293 4.73 -15.23 6.73
CA ALA A 293 4.73 -16.11 5.56
C ALA A 293 5.06 -15.33 4.27
N LEU A 294 4.36 -14.21 4.01
CA LEU A 294 4.62 -13.40 2.81
C LEU A 294 6.07 -12.89 2.75
N ARG A 295 6.67 -12.53 3.90
CA ARG A 295 8.07 -12.09 3.96
C ARG A 295 9.04 -13.25 3.75
N GLN A 296 8.78 -14.41 4.34
CA GLN A 296 9.60 -15.60 4.15
C GLN A 296 9.65 -16.01 2.67
N PHE A 297 8.50 -16.08 1.99
CA PHE A 297 8.48 -16.42 0.56
C PHE A 297 9.21 -15.39 -0.32
N ASP A 298 9.18 -14.11 0.05
CA ASP A 298 9.96 -13.07 -0.63
C ASP A 298 11.48 -13.26 -0.47
N GLU A 299 11.92 -13.74 0.70
CA GLU A 299 13.33 -14.05 0.99
C GLU A 299 13.79 -15.32 0.27
N GLU A 300 12.91 -16.31 0.15
CA GLU A 300 13.12 -17.54 -0.59
C GLU A 300 13.05 -17.35 -2.12
N GLY A 301 12.66 -16.17 -2.59
CA GLY A 301 12.61 -15.86 -4.03
C GLY A 301 11.41 -16.47 -4.76
N ALA A 302 10.32 -16.76 -4.03
CA ALA A 302 9.09 -17.23 -4.61
C ALA A 302 8.58 -16.26 -5.70
N GLN A 303 8.10 -16.81 -6.81
CA GLN A 303 7.44 -16.06 -7.87
C GLN A 303 5.93 -15.97 -7.63
N PHE A 304 5.34 -17.04 -7.10
CA PHE A 304 3.92 -17.14 -6.81
C PHE A 304 3.71 -17.59 -5.37
N ILE A 305 2.66 -17.07 -4.73
CA ILE A 305 2.21 -17.52 -3.41
C ILE A 305 0.75 -17.93 -3.53
N LEU A 306 0.46 -19.22 -3.36
CA LEU A 306 -0.90 -19.74 -3.20
C LEU A 306 -1.29 -19.59 -1.73
N ALA A 307 -2.26 -18.71 -1.43
CA ALA A 307 -2.64 -18.39 -0.06
C ALA A 307 -4.11 -18.73 0.21
N ALA A 308 -4.39 -19.42 1.31
CA ALA A 308 -5.73 -19.87 1.67
C ALA A 308 -6.68 -18.68 1.82
N ARG A 309 -7.86 -18.76 1.21
CA ARG A 309 -8.94 -17.79 1.40
C ARG A 309 -10.05 -18.43 2.23
N PHE A 310 -10.59 -17.67 3.17
CA PHE A 310 -11.73 -18.11 3.97
C PHE A 310 -13.03 -17.60 3.37
N SER A 311 -14.13 -18.29 3.67
CA SER A 311 -15.48 -17.80 3.37
C SER A 311 -15.74 -16.45 4.05
N ALA A 312 -16.71 -15.69 3.56
CA ALA A 312 -17.00 -14.32 3.98
C ALA A 312 -17.67 -14.21 5.38
N ALA A 313 -17.17 -14.94 6.37
CA ALA A 313 -17.53 -14.80 7.78
C ALA A 313 -16.91 -13.52 8.38
N SER A 314 -17.54 -12.95 9.40
CA SER A 314 -17.08 -11.71 10.04
C SER A 314 -15.65 -11.81 10.60
N GLU A 315 -15.29 -12.95 11.17
CA GLU A 315 -13.96 -13.25 11.73
C GLU A 315 -12.86 -13.31 10.65
N ALA A 316 -13.23 -13.69 9.42
CA ALA A 316 -12.31 -13.77 8.29
C ALA A 316 -12.11 -12.43 7.57
N LEU A 317 -12.93 -11.41 7.84
CA LEU A 317 -12.88 -10.13 7.12
C LEU A 317 -11.51 -9.45 7.24
N ALA A 318 -10.90 -9.49 8.43
CA ALA A 318 -9.59 -8.88 8.64
C ALA A 318 -8.53 -9.56 7.77
N TYR A 319 -8.46 -10.89 7.85
CA TYR A 319 -7.52 -11.69 7.06
C TYR A 319 -7.75 -11.51 5.55
N ASN A 320 -8.99 -11.71 5.08
CA ASN A 320 -9.33 -11.65 3.66
C ASN A 320 -9.09 -10.25 3.08
N ASP A 321 -9.34 -9.17 3.82
CA ASP A 321 -8.97 -7.81 3.37
C ASP A 321 -7.46 -7.69 3.15
N ARG A 322 -6.62 -8.19 4.08
CA ARG A 322 -5.16 -8.15 3.92
C ARG A 322 -4.68 -9.04 2.78
N LEU A 323 -5.24 -10.25 2.64
CA LEU A 323 -4.93 -11.17 1.56
C LEU A 323 -5.29 -10.57 0.20
N ASN A 324 -6.48 -10.00 0.06
CA ASN A 324 -6.93 -9.39 -1.19
C ASN A 324 -6.03 -8.21 -1.58
N ARG A 325 -5.67 -7.34 -0.63
CA ARG A 325 -4.71 -6.24 -0.86
C ARG A 325 -3.30 -6.72 -1.22
N ALA A 326 -2.86 -7.84 -0.63
CA ALA A 326 -1.58 -8.45 -1.00
C ALA A 326 -1.62 -9.06 -2.41
N ALA A 327 -2.79 -9.60 -2.80
CA ALA A 327 -3.07 -10.16 -4.12
C ALA A 327 -3.37 -9.11 -5.20
N GLU A 328 -3.70 -7.87 -4.82
CA GLU A 328 -3.81 -6.75 -5.75
C GLU A 328 -2.47 -6.56 -6.48
N GLN A 329 -2.46 -6.99 -7.74
CA GLN A 329 -1.33 -6.80 -8.62
C GLN A 329 -1.27 -5.34 -9.07
N VAL A 330 -0.05 -4.79 -9.13
CA VAL A 330 0.15 -3.52 -9.85
C VAL A 330 -0.14 -3.79 -11.31
N LYS A 331 -1.24 -3.22 -11.79
CA LYS A 331 -1.59 -3.25 -13.21
C LYS A 331 -0.63 -2.30 -13.92
N ARG A 332 0.26 -2.88 -14.72
CA ARG A 332 1.34 -2.15 -15.39
C ARG A 332 0.89 -1.65 -16.76
N VAL A 333 1.10 -0.37 -17.01
CA VAL A 333 0.80 0.30 -18.27
C VAL A 333 2.10 0.68 -18.96
N LEU A 334 2.22 0.36 -20.24
CA LEU A 334 3.37 0.80 -21.05
C LEU A 334 2.92 1.78 -22.12
N PHE A 335 3.29 3.06 -21.97
CA PHE A 335 3.10 4.04 -23.02
C PHE A 335 4.20 3.92 -24.08
N VAL A 336 3.81 3.76 -25.34
CA VAL A 336 4.78 3.59 -26.43
C VAL A 336 4.66 4.68 -27.48
N CYS A 337 5.76 5.37 -27.78
CA CYS A 337 5.85 6.26 -28.93
C CYS A 337 7.06 5.92 -29.82
N THR A 338 7.49 6.84 -30.67
CA THR A 338 8.63 6.61 -31.56
C THR A 338 9.96 6.62 -30.78
N GLY A 339 10.36 7.79 -30.24
CA GLY A 339 11.70 7.98 -29.66
C GLY A 339 11.76 7.93 -28.13
N ASN A 340 10.62 7.87 -27.43
CA ASN A 340 10.53 7.95 -25.96
C ASN A 340 11.20 9.19 -25.32
N THR A 341 11.13 10.32 -26.02
CA THR A 341 11.69 11.60 -25.54
C THR A 341 10.64 12.71 -25.37
N CYS A 342 9.44 12.53 -25.93
CA CYS A 342 8.37 13.54 -25.86
C CYS A 342 7.03 12.95 -25.39
N ARG A 343 6.28 12.30 -26.28
CA ARG A 343 4.87 11.92 -26.06
C ARG A 343 4.68 10.86 -24.96
N SER A 344 5.38 9.73 -25.02
CA SER A 344 5.20 8.65 -24.04
C SER A 344 5.72 8.99 -22.64
N PRO A 345 6.84 9.73 -22.44
CA PRO A 345 7.22 10.21 -21.11
C PRO A 345 6.21 11.18 -20.50
N MET A 346 5.70 12.14 -21.30
CA MET A 346 4.64 13.04 -20.83
C MET A 346 3.37 12.27 -20.43
N ALA A 347 2.96 11.28 -21.23
CA ALA A 347 1.80 10.45 -20.92
C ALA A 347 2.01 9.61 -19.64
N GLU A 348 3.21 9.07 -19.43
CA GLU A 348 3.57 8.32 -18.23
C GLU A 348 3.42 9.15 -16.96
N VAL A 349 4.02 10.34 -16.89
CA VAL A 349 3.95 11.17 -15.68
C VAL A 349 2.55 11.69 -15.43
N LEU A 350 1.80 12.03 -16.50
CA LEU A 350 0.39 12.40 -16.40
C LEU A 350 -0.46 11.25 -15.88
N PHE A 351 -0.22 10.03 -16.36
CA PHE A 351 -0.94 8.85 -15.91
C PHE A 351 -0.60 8.55 -14.45
N ASN A 352 0.67 8.50 -14.08
CA ASN A 352 1.10 8.18 -12.71
C ASN A 352 0.58 9.17 -11.66
N GLU A 353 0.35 10.43 -12.03
CA GLU A 353 -0.27 11.43 -11.16
C GLU A 353 -1.79 11.18 -10.97
N LEU A 354 -2.47 10.74 -12.03
CA LEU A 354 -3.94 10.66 -12.08
C LEU A 354 -4.48 9.23 -11.85
N ALA A 355 -3.62 8.23 -11.91
CA ALA A 355 -3.99 6.83 -11.93
C ALA A 355 -4.72 6.41 -10.65
N PRO A 356 -5.70 5.49 -10.75
CA PRO A 356 -6.29 4.88 -9.58
C PRO A 356 -5.26 4.02 -8.83
N PRO A 357 -5.49 3.74 -7.53
CA PRO A 357 -4.65 2.84 -6.76
C PRO A 357 -4.40 1.51 -7.48
N GLY A 358 -3.16 1.02 -7.41
CA GLY A 358 -2.78 -0.26 -8.02
C GLY A 358 -2.46 -0.21 -9.52
N TRP A 359 -2.45 0.97 -10.15
CA TRP A 359 -1.96 1.14 -11.52
C TRP A 359 -0.64 1.90 -11.55
N GLN A 360 0.27 1.49 -12.43
CA GLN A 360 1.54 2.19 -12.63
C GLN A 360 1.91 2.19 -14.11
N ALA A 361 2.30 3.34 -14.61
CA ALA A 361 2.80 3.52 -15.95
C ALA A 361 4.32 3.57 -16.02
N SER A 362 4.82 3.08 -17.14
CA SER A 362 6.18 3.27 -17.66
C SER A 362 6.08 3.69 -19.13
N SER A 363 7.18 4.15 -19.73
CA SER A 363 7.21 4.49 -21.15
C SER A 363 8.42 3.92 -21.87
N ALA A 364 8.21 3.62 -23.16
CA ALA A 364 9.25 3.14 -24.06
C ALA A 364 9.05 3.65 -25.49
N GLY A 365 10.03 3.40 -26.36
CA GLY A 365 10.02 3.84 -27.75
C GLY A 365 10.38 2.75 -28.74
N LEU A 366 9.65 2.70 -29.86
CA LEU A 366 9.91 1.74 -30.95
C LEU A 366 11.28 1.92 -31.61
N ALA A 367 11.80 3.15 -31.59
CA ALA A 367 13.09 3.56 -32.13
C ALA A 367 13.83 4.48 -31.14
N ALA A 368 13.67 4.26 -29.84
CA ALA A 368 14.39 5.00 -28.81
C ALA A 368 15.88 4.64 -28.82
N ARG A 369 16.72 5.63 -28.52
CA ARG A 369 18.12 5.42 -28.15
C ARG A 369 18.19 5.40 -26.63
N GLU A 370 18.77 4.34 -26.09
CA GLU A 370 18.80 4.12 -24.65
C GLU A 370 19.50 5.26 -23.91
N GLY A 371 18.86 5.80 -22.87
CA GLY A 371 19.39 6.86 -22.02
C GLY A 371 19.27 8.27 -22.57
N ASP A 372 18.72 8.48 -23.78
CA ASP A 372 18.48 9.83 -24.30
C ASP A 372 17.53 10.60 -23.35
N PRO A 373 17.83 11.85 -22.98
CA PRO A 373 16.99 12.60 -22.07
C PRO A 373 15.65 12.97 -22.71
N ALA A 374 14.65 13.25 -21.89
CA ALA A 374 13.43 13.89 -22.37
C ALA A 374 13.74 15.22 -23.08
N ALA A 375 12.98 15.54 -24.12
CA ALA A 375 13.15 16.77 -24.86
C ALA A 375 12.96 17.98 -23.92
N ARG A 376 13.82 19.00 -24.04
CA ARG A 376 13.80 20.18 -23.15
C ARG A 376 12.42 20.83 -23.04
N ASN A 377 11.70 20.93 -24.15
CA ASN A 377 10.35 21.49 -24.16
C ASN A 377 9.33 20.57 -23.47
N ALA A 378 9.49 19.24 -23.54
CA ALA A 378 8.63 18.31 -22.79
C ALA A 378 8.85 18.45 -21.28
N ILE A 379 10.12 18.56 -20.85
CA ILE A 379 10.47 18.82 -19.44
C ILE A 379 9.82 20.13 -18.97
N ALA A 380 10.02 21.23 -19.70
CA ALA A 380 9.47 22.54 -19.33
C ALA A 380 7.93 22.53 -19.22
N VAL A 381 7.25 21.87 -20.16
CA VAL A 381 5.78 21.81 -20.19
C VAL A 381 5.20 20.96 -19.05
N MET A 382 5.89 19.88 -18.66
CA MET A 382 5.49 19.07 -17.48
C MET A 382 5.81 19.78 -16.17
N GLN A 383 6.96 20.45 -16.06
CA GLN A 383 7.31 21.24 -14.87
C GLN A 383 6.31 22.36 -14.61
N ALA A 384 5.82 23.03 -15.66
CA ALA A 384 4.75 24.02 -15.55
C ALA A 384 3.41 23.44 -15.03
N ARG A 385 3.25 22.11 -15.05
CA ARG A 385 2.10 21.36 -14.50
C ARG A 385 2.41 20.72 -13.14
N GLY A 386 3.57 20.99 -12.56
CA GLY A 386 4.00 20.40 -11.29
C GLY A 386 4.52 18.96 -11.41
N LEU A 387 4.81 18.49 -12.63
CA LEU A 387 5.31 17.14 -12.89
C LEU A 387 6.77 17.17 -13.33
N ASP A 388 7.57 16.20 -12.89
CA ASP A 388 9.01 16.14 -13.17
C ASP A 388 9.34 15.07 -14.22
N LEU A 389 10.13 15.48 -15.23
CA LEU A 389 10.68 14.62 -16.28
C LEU A 389 12.22 14.71 -16.37
N THR A 390 12.88 15.41 -15.45
CA THR A 390 14.32 15.67 -15.53
C THR A 390 15.18 14.41 -15.40
N ALA A 391 14.70 13.42 -14.66
CA ALA A 391 15.36 12.12 -14.48
C ALA A 391 15.02 11.10 -15.58
N HIS A 392 14.19 11.45 -16.56
CA HIS A 392 13.76 10.53 -17.62
C HIS A 392 14.93 10.14 -18.55
N GLY A 393 15.08 8.84 -18.79
CA GLY A 393 15.96 8.27 -19.80
C GLY A 393 15.18 7.41 -20.78
N ALA A 394 15.33 7.67 -22.09
CA ALA A 394 14.61 6.95 -23.12
C ALA A 394 14.95 5.45 -23.09
N THR A 395 13.93 4.61 -23.19
CA THR A 395 14.01 3.16 -23.10
C THR A 395 13.50 2.50 -24.39
N PRO A 396 14.29 1.64 -25.07
CA PRO A 396 13.81 0.89 -26.23
C PRO A 396 12.75 -0.15 -25.86
N VAL A 397 11.73 -0.33 -26.70
CA VAL A 397 10.76 -1.42 -26.50
C VAL A 397 11.42 -2.78 -26.73
N THR A 398 11.28 -3.68 -25.76
CA THR A 398 11.74 -5.08 -25.82
C THR A 398 10.57 -6.06 -25.66
N ALA A 399 10.78 -7.32 -26.03
CA ALA A 399 9.75 -8.37 -25.84
C ALA A 399 9.43 -8.60 -24.36
N GLU A 400 10.44 -8.56 -23.49
CA GLU A 400 10.28 -8.66 -22.04
C GLU A 400 9.47 -7.49 -21.48
N LEU A 401 9.77 -6.26 -21.91
CA LEU A 401 9.01 -5.08 -21.49
C LEU A 401 7.54 -5.21 -21.86
N VAL A 402 7.25 -5.73 -23.05
CA VAL A 402 5.89 -5.92 -23.58
C VAL A 402 5.14 -7.03 -22.85
N GLN A 403 5.79 -8.17 -22.58
CA GLN A 403 5.16 -9.32 -21.92
C GLN A 403 4.79 -9.06 -20.46
N ASN A 404 5.50 -8.15 -19.79
CA ASN A 404 5.30 -7.84 -18.38
C ASN A 404 4.20 -6.79 -18.11
N GLN A 405 3.44 -6.37 -19.12
CA GLN A 405 2.42 -5.32 -18.99
C GLN A 405 1.02 -5.88 -18.87
N THR A 406 0.20 -5.21 -18.08
CA THR A 406 -1.24 -5.44 -18.02
C THR A 406 -1.95 -4.78 -19.19
N LEU A 407 -1.47 -3.61 -19.62
CA LEU A 407 -2.00 -2.86 -20.75
C LEU A 407 -0.87 -2.14 -21.49
N ILE A 408 -0.88 -2.23 -22.81
CA ILE A 408 0.06 -1.48 -23.65
C ILE A 408 -0.70 -0.37 -24.36
N VAL A 409 -0.20 0.85 -24.23
CA VAL A 409 -0.85 2.07 -24.71
C VAL A 409 0.06 2.75 -25.73
N PRO A 410 0.04 2.30 -27.00
CA PRO A 410 0.68 3.07 -28.06
C PRO A 410 0.04 4.45 -28.17
N VAL A 411 0.83 5.51 -28.34
CA VAL A 411 0.30 6.87 -28.44
C VAL A 411 -0.60 7.06 -29.67
N SER A 412 -0.49 6.17 -30.67
CA SER A 412 -1.39 6.11 -31.82
C SER A 412 -1.68 4.71 -32.35
N ARG A 413 -2.76 4.58 -33.14
CA ARG A 413 -3.06 3.34 -33.87
C ARG A 413 -1.90 2.87 -34.75
N ARG A 414 -1.13 3.79 -35.34
CA ARG A 414 0.06 3.46 -36.14
C ARG A 414 1.18 2.84 -35.29
N HIS A 415 1.44 3.39 -34.09
CA HIS A 415 2.37 2.77 -33.15
C HIS A 415 1.89 1.39 -32.72
N GLY A 416 0.58 1.22 -32.51
CA GLY A 416 -0.03 -0.08 -32.21
C GLY A 416 0.18 -1.12 -33.31
N ALA A 417 -0.03 -0.74 -34.58
CA ALA A 417 0.21 -1.63 -35.72
C ALA A 417 1.69 -2.04 -35.83
N LEU A 418 2.62 -1.10 -35.61
CA LEU A 418 4.05 -1.39 -35.62
C LEU A 418 4.48 -2.30 -34.45
N LEU A 419 3.91 -2.08 -33.25
CA LEU A 419 4.11 -2.95 -32.10
C LEU A 419 3.58 -4.36 -32.37
N ALA A 420 2.37 -4.49 -32.91
CA ALA A 420 1.77 -5.79 -33.21
C ALA A 420 2.57 -6.55 -34.28
N ALA A 421 3.10 -5.85 -35.29
CA ALA A 421 3.98 -6.46 -36.29
C ALA A 421 5.31 -6.95 -35.70
N ARG A 422 5.88 -6.21 -34.74
CA ARG A 422 7.16 -6.55 -34.09
C ARG A 422 7.01 -7.57 -32.96
N PHE A 423 5.87 -7.56 -32.26
CA PHE A 423 5.56 -8.39 -31.10
C PHE A 423 4.12 -8.94 -31.19
N PRO A 424 3.86 -9.95 -32.04
CA PRO A 424 2.50 -10.44 -32.28
C PRO A 424 1.74 -10.91 -31.03
N SER A 425 2.46 -11.47 -30.05
CA SER A 425 1.91 -11.94 -28.78
C SER A 425 1.34 -10.84 -27.88
N ALA A 426 1.61 -9.56 -28.19
CA ALA A 426 1.18 -8.41 -27.39
C ALA A 426 -0.22 -7.87 -27.76
N SER A 427 -0.77 -8.35 -28.88
CA SER A 427 -1.94 -7.75 -29.55
C SER A 427 -3.25 -7.82 -28.77
N ALA A 428 -3.40 -8.77 -27.85
CA ALA A 428 -4.64 -8.95 -27.09
C ALA A 428 -4.89 -7.89 -25.99
N ALA A 429 -3.88 -7.07 -25.65
CA ALA A 429 -3.95 -6.10 -24.54
C ALA A 429 -3.43 -4.71 -24.96
N MET A 430 -3.87 -4.21 -26.13
CA MET A 430 -3.48 -2.89 -26.65
C MET A 430 -4.67 -1.95 -26.83
N LEU A 431 -4.55 -0.71 -26.33
CA LEU A 431 -5.47 0.39 -26.58
C LEU A 431 -4.67 1.61 -27.08
N ALA A 432 -5.00 2.17 -28.24
CA ALA A 432 -4.28 3.35 -28.71
C ALA A 432 -4.74 4.60 -27.95
N LEU A 433 -3.80 5.40 -27.45
CA LEU A 433 -4.14 6.64 -26.74
C LEU A 433 -4.90 7.63 -27.64
N SER A 434 -4.65 7.59 -28.94
CA SER A 434 -5.39 8.35 -29.95
C SER A 434 -6.88 8.02 -30.01
N ASP A 435 -7.31 6.86 -29.51
CA ASP A 435 -8.75 6.50 -29.47
C ASP A 435 -9.52 7.32 -28.44
N PHE A 436 -8.80 7.99 -27.52
CA PHE A 436 -9.40 8.79 -26.45
C PHE A 436 -9.46 10.29 -26.76
N ILE A 437 -9.09 10.74 -27.96
CA ILE A 437 -9.17 12.16 -28.35
C ILE A 437 -10.36 12.42 -29.29
N ALA A 438 -10.90 13.64 -29.24
CA ALA A 438 -11.97 14.04 -30.16
C ALA A 438 -11.42 14.20 -31.59
N ASP A 439 -12.23 13.79 -32.58
CA ASP A 439 -12.03 13.96 -34.03
C ASP A 439 -11.22 12.88 -34.80
N ASP A 440 -10.98 11.69 -34.23
CA ASP A 440 -10.27 10.57 -34.91
C ASP A 440 -8.88 10.98 -35.48
N ARG A 441 -8.32 12.08 -34.97
CA ARG A 441 -7.00 12.63 -35.32
C ARG A 441 -5.91 11.89 -34.53
N ASP A 442 -4.71 11.80 -35.09
CA ASP A 442 -3.55 11.25 -34.39
C ASP A 442 -2.94 12.29 -33.41
N ILE A 443 -2.27 11.82 -32.35
CA ILE A 443 -1.48 12.63 -31.43
C ILE A 443 -0.16 13.01 -32.12
N GLY A 444 -0.15 14.22 -32.68
CA GLY A 444 0.98 14.77 -33.44
C GLY A 444 2.32 14.73 -32.69
N ASP A 445 3.40 14.46 -33.41
CA ASP A 445 4.75 14.42 -32.87
C ASP A 445 5.31 15.83 -32.65
N PRO A 446 5.60 16.26 -31.41
CA PRO A 446 6.12 17.60 -31.15
C PRO A 446 7.64 17.70 -31.35
N PHE A 447 8.34 16.60 -31.67
CA PHE A 447 9.79 16.59 -31.79
C PHE A 447 10.31 17.65 -32.78
N GLY A 448 11.29 18.45 -32.36
CA GLY A 448 11.82 19.57 -33.14
C GLY A 448 10.92 20.82 -33.24
N GLY A 449 9.69 20.77 -32.72
CA GLY A 449 8.76 21.91 -32.72
C GLY A 449 9.03 22.94 -31.62
N GLY A 450 8.42 24.12 -31.76
CA GLY A 450 8.44 25.18 -30.74
C GLY A 450 7.57 24.87 -29.52
N MET A 451 7.70 25.68 -28.45
CA MET A 451 7.03 25.47 -27.17
C MET A 451 5.50 25.30 -27.31
N ALA A 452 4.85 26.13 -28.12
CA ALA A 452 3.39 26.06 -28.36
C ALA A 452 2.92 24.69 -28.90
N VAL A 453 3.77 23.99 -29.67
CA VAL A 453 3.45 22.64 -30.16
C VAL A 453 3.48 21.63 -29.01
N TYR A 454 4.47 21.71 -28.13
CA TYR A 454 4.57 20.85 -26.95
C TYR A 454 3.43 21.11 -25.96
N GLU A 455 3.06 22.37 -25.71
CA GLU A 455 1.94 22.73 -24.85
C GLU A 455 0.62 22.15 -25.37
N LYS A 456 0.38 22.28 -26.69
CA LYS A 456 -0.78 21.70 -27.34
C LYS A 456 -0.79 20.17 -27.23
N THR A 457 0.34 19.51 -27.52
CA THR A 457 0.45 18.06 -27.40
C THR A 457 0.23 17.60 -25.95
N ALA A 458 0.77 18.30 -24.96
CA ALA A 458 0.56 17.97 -23.55
C ALA A 458 -0.92 18.08 -23.13
N ALA A 459 -1.64 19.12 -23.58
CA ALA A 459 -3.07 19.26 -23.29
C ALA A 459 -3.91 18.13 -23.91
N ILE A 460 -3.55 17.71 -25.14
CA ILE A 460 -4.17 16.55 -25.81
C ILE A 460 -3.89 15.26 -25.02
N LEU A 461 -2.63 15.03 -24.63
CA LEU A 461 -2.23 13.86 -23.84
C LEU A 461 -2.96 13.81 -22.50
N GLU A 462 -3.05 14.92 -21.79
CA GLU A 462 -3.77 14.98 -20.51
C GLU A 462 -5.24 14.60 -20.66
N THR A 463 -5.90 15.13 -21.70
CA THR A 463 -7.30 14.79 -22.00
C THR A 463 -7.46 13.30 -22.32
N ALA A 464 -6.57 12.74 -23.14
CA ALA A 464 -6.58 11.35 -23.53
C ALA A 464 -6.32 10.41 -22.35
N VAL A 465 -5.33 10.74 -21.50
CA VAL A 465 -4.98 9.99 -20.29
C VAL A 465 -6.13 9.97 -19.30
N ARG A 466 -6.82 11.10 -19.07
CA ARG A 466 -8.01 11.15 -18.20
C ARG A 466 -9.11 10.20 -18.66
N ARG A 467 -9.41 10.21 -19.96
CA ARG A 467 -10.43 9.33 -20.56
C ARG A 467 -10.02 7.86 -20.56
N LEU A 468 -8.73 7.56 -20.77
CA LEU A 468 -8.20 6.21 -20.59
C LEU A 468 -8.39 5.71 -19.16
N ILE A 469 -8.12 6.57 -18.17
CA ILE A 469 -8.32 6.24 -16.74
C ILE A 469 -9.81 6.00 -16.44
N GLU A 470 -10.72 6.81 -17.00
CA GLU A 470 -12.16 6.59 -16.88
C GLU A 470 -12.57 5.22 -17.45
N GLN A 471 -12.07 4.85 -18.63
CA GLN A 471 -12.32 3.53 -19.22
C GLN A 471 -11.79 2.40 -18.31
N ILE A 472 -10.57 2.54 -17.80
CA ILE A 472 -9.96 1.59 -16.86
C ILE A 472 -10.83 1.38 -15.61
N ARG A 473 -11.40 2.46 -15.06
CA ARG A 473 -12.30 2.38 -13.89
C ARG A 473 -13.59 1.64 -14.25
N ASN A 474 -14.23 2.01 -15.36
CA ASN A 474 -15.48 1.39 -15.82
C ASN A 474 -15.36 -0.11 -16.12
N ASP A 475 -14.20 -0.56 -16.57
CA ASP A 475 -13.95 -1.98 -16.84
C ASP A 475 -13.65 -2.78 -15.56
N ALA A 476 -13.13 -2.14 -14.52
CA ALA A 476 -12.90 -2.77 -13.22
C ALA A 476 -14.22 -3.07 -12.47
N ASP A 477 -15.25 -2.23 -12.63
CA ASP A 477 -16.55 -2.42 -11.97
C ASP A 477 -17.41 -3.54 -12.59
N LYS A 478 -17.02 -4.06 -13.76
CA LYS A 478 -17.75 -5.12 -14.48
C LYS A 478 -17.23 -6.54 -14.17
N THR A 479 -16.12 -6.65 -13.46
CA THR A 479 -15.46 -7.92 -13.06
C THR A 479 -15.56 -8.12 -11.56
#